data_AF-A0A2N1RWC0-F1
#
_entry.id   AF-A0A2N1RWC0-F1
#
_cell.length_a   1.000
_cell.length_b   1.000
_cell.length_c   1.000
_cell.angle_alpha   90.00
_cell.angle_beta   90.00
_cell.angle_gamma   90.00
#
_symmetry.space_group_name_H-M   'P 1'
#
loop_
_entity.id
_entity.type
_entity.pdbx_description
1 polymer ?
#
loop_
_entity_poly.entity_id
_entity_poly.type
_entity_poly.pdbx_seq_one_letter_code
_entity_poly.pdbx_strand_id
1 'polypeptide(L)'
;MPNLNVDPDPSKVEEHNFYINHIYRSDISLSSRNKYVAEITVPIMYNDVIIYGYLQVNSSQPVTDGMYAVVRRMSIALNQLMVKHQLFFPLEDRFLVADISHKGMSFVFKEKKFLRFFEEGTKVNFDILLPTQKKALVGAIIRNITFLENRIIKTGCEIFKMDDTSKANYDEFIELSQ
;
A
#
# COMPACT_ATOMS: atom_id res chain seq x y z
N MET A 1 -16.10 -18.98 4.90
CA MET A 1 -16.45 -18.21 3.68
C MET A 1 -17.96 -18.27 3.46
N PRO A 2 -18.58 -17.24 2.86
CA PRO A 2 -19.95 -17.37 2.39
C PRO A 2 -19.97 -18.43 1.28
N ASN A 3 -20.92 -19.34 1.38
CA ASN A 3 -21.22 -20.27 0.30
C ASN A 3 -21.67 -19.44 -0.91
N LEU A 4 -21.03 -19.58 -2.08
CA LEU A 4 -21.40 -18.83 -3.29
C LEU A 4 -22.83 -19.10 -3.77
N ASN A 5 -23.47 -20.14 -3.24
CA ASN A 5 -24.88 -20.47 -3.46
C ASN A 5 -25.81 -19.89 -2.39
N VAL A 6 -25.30 -19.06 -1.49
CA VAL A 6 -26.06 -18.43 -0.40
C VAL A 6 -25.81 -16.93 -0.48
N ASP A 7 -26.86 -16.15 -0.26
CA ASP A 7 -26.74 -14.70 -0.27
C ASP A 7 -25.71 -14.24 0.76
N PRO A 8 -24.80 -13.31 0.39
CA PRO A 8 -23.79 -12.81 1.30
C PRO A 8 -24.47 -12.07 2.47
N ASP A 9 -23.77 -12.06 3.61
CA ASP A 9 -24.12 -11.21 4.74
C ASP A 9 -24.29 -9.74 4.26
N PRO A 10 -25.35 -9.03 4.69
CA PRO A 10 -25.60 -7.64 4.32
C PRO A 10 -24.38 -6.72 4.46
N SER A 11 -23.52 -6.97 5.45
CA SER A 11 -22.30 -6.20 5.70
C SER A 11 -21.16 -6.43 4.68
N LYS A 12 -21.26 -7.46 3.84
CA LYS A 12 -20.21 -7.91 2.92
C LYS A 12 -20.65 -7.91 1.45
N VAL A 13 -21.84 -7.39 1.16
CA VAL A 13 -22.44 -7.38 -0.19
C VAL A 13 -21.56 -6.63 -1.19
N GLU A 14 -20.98 -5.49 -0.79
CA GLU A 14 -20.20 -4.64 -1.69
C GLU A 14 -18.88 -5.30 -2.11
N GLU A 15 -18.15 -5.88 -1.15
CA GLU A 15 -16.93 -6.66 -1.39
C GLU A 15 -17.22 -7.92 -2.22
N HIS A 16 -18.32 -8.62 -1.92
CA HIS A 16 -18.78 -9.79 -2.68
C HIS A 16 -19.07 -9.44 -4.14
N ASN A 17 -19.82 -8.35 -4.37
CA ASN A 17 -20.18 -7.90 -5.71
C ASN A 17 -18.96 -7.42 -6.50
N PHE A 18 -17.99 -6.77 -5.84
CA PHE A 18 -16.74 -6.40 -6.50
C PHE A 18 -15.99 -7.65 -6.98
N TYR A 19 -15.84 -8.66 -6.10
CA TYR A 19 -15.17 -9.92 -6.43
C TYR A 19 -15.85 -10.67 -7.57
N ILE A 20 -17.17 -10.88 -7.50
CA ILE A 20 -17.90 -11.63 -8.53
C ILE A 20 -17.80 -10.95 -9.89
N ASN A 21 -17.99 -9.63 -9.94
CA ASN A 21 -18.08 -8.91 -11.20
C ASN A 21 -16.72 -8.64 -11.85
N HIS A 22 -15.65 -8.48 -11.06
CA HIS A 22 -14.36 -8.05 -11.59
C HIS A 22 -13.27 -9.12 -11.52
N ILE A 23 -13.34 -10.04 -10.56
CA ILE A 23 -12.30 -11.06 -10.32
C ILE A 23 -12.78 -12.43 -10.83
N TYR A 24 -13.90 -12.95 -10.31
CA TYR A 24 -14.38 -14.29 -10.67
C TYR A 24 -14.78 -14.39 -12.15
N ARG A 25 -15.47 -13.35 -12.67
CA ARG A 25 -15.95 -13.32 -14.05
C ARG A 25 -14.83 -13.16 -15.08
N SER A 26 -13.75 -12.47 -14.74
CA SER A 26 -12.65 -12.19 -15.67
C SER A 26 -11.70 -13.38 -15.84
N ASP A 27 -11.71 -14.32 -14.90
CA ASP A 27 -10.91 -15.55 -14.98
C ASP A 27 -11.72 -16.71 -15.59
N ILE A 28 -11.39 -17.05 -16.84
CA ILE A 28 -12.00 -18.15 -17.60
C ILE A 28 -11.74 -19.50 -16.92
N SER A 29 -10.62 -19.66 -16.20
CA SER A 29 -10.28 -20.91 -15.53
C SER A 29 -11.14 -21.17 -14.28
N LEU A 30 -11.60 -20.11 -13.62
CA LEU A 30 -12.53 -20.15 -12.48
C LEU A 30 -13.97 -20.39 -12.96
N SER A 31 -14.44 -19.58 -13.91
CA SER A 31 -15.84 -19.56 -14.37
C SER A 31 -16.28 -20.77 -15.21
N SER A 32 -15.39 -21.42 -15.96
CA SER A 32 -15.78 -22.44 -16.95
C SER A 32 -15.82 -23.88 -16.43
N ARG A 33 -15.28 -24.17 -15.25
CA ARG A 33 -15.08 -25.57 -14.81
C ARG A 33 -15.74 -25.97 -13.49
N ASN A 34 -16.29 -25.04 -12.70
CA ASN A 34 -16.86 -25.30 -11.35
C ASN A 34 -16.00 -26.23 -10.47
N LYS A 35 -14.69 -26.29 -10.75
CA LYS A 35 -13.76 -27.27 -10.15
C LYS A 35 -13.24 -26.78 -8.81
N TYR A 36 -13.14 -25.46 -8.67
CA TYR A 36 -12.67 -24.81 -7.46
C TYR A 36 -13.87 -24.42 -6.62
N VAL A 37 -13.84 -24.81 -5.35
CA VAL A 37 -14.89 -24.53 -4.37
C VAL A 37 -14.42 -23.53 -3.32
N ALA A 38 -13.13 -23.17 -3.34
CA ALA A 38 -12.54 -22.20 -2.43
C ALA A 38 -11.32 -21.50 -3.05
N GLU A 39 -11.04 -20.30 -2.56
CA GLU A 39 -9.92 -19.46 -2.97
C GLU A 39 -9.28 -18.84 -1.72
N ILE A 40 -7.95 -18.71 -1.70
CA ILE A 40 -7.24 -17.83 -0.78
C ILE A 40 -6.57 -16.74 -1.59
N THR A 41 -6.86 -15.48 -1.27
CA THR A 41 -6.20 -14.32 -1.86
C THR A 41 -5.53 -13.51 -0.77
N VAL A 42 -4.20 -13.36 -0.85
CA VAL A 42 -3.40 -12.60 0.11
C VAL A 42 -2.69 -11.47 -0.63
N PRO A 43 -2.84 -10.20 -0.20
CA PRO A 43 -2.14 -9.09 -0.84
C PRO A 43 -0.62 -9.19 -0.61
N ILE A 44 0.13 -8.74 -1.60
CA ILE A 44 1.58 -8.54 -1.50
C ILE A 44 1.82 -7.04 -1.38
N MET A 45 2.45 -6.63 -0.28
CA MET A 45 2.60 -5.23 0.09
C MET A 45 4.07 -4.83 0.15
N TYR A 46 4.39 -3.70 -0.46
CA TYR A 46 5.69 -3.05 -0.34
C TYR A 46 5.72 -2.22 0.94
N ASN A 47 6.66 -2.54 1.83
CA ASN A 47 6.82 -1.94 3.16
C ASN A 47 5.50 -1.88 3.95
N ASP A 48 4.61 -2.86 3.79
CA ASP A 48 3.27 -2.90 4.37
C ASP A 48 2.36 -1.71 4.03
N VAL A 49 2.74 -0.85 3.08
CA VAL A 49 2.01 0.38 2.72
C VAL A 49 1.33 0.27 1.36
N ILE A 50 2.06 -0.17 0.34
CA ILE A 50 1.58 -0.17 -1.05
C ILE A 50 1.32 -1.59 -1.53
N ILE A 51 0.06 -1.91 -1.86
CA ILE A 51 -0.28 -3.18 -2.51
C ILE A 51 0.15 -3.09 -3.97
N TYR A 52 1.00 -4.02 -4.40
CA TYR A 52 1.47 -4.09 -5.79
C TYR A 52 1.12 -5.41 -6.49
N GLY A 53 0.48 -6.32 -5.76
CA GLY A 53 0.04 -7.60 -6.27
C GLY A 53 -0.69 -8.41 -5.23
N TYR A 54 -1.06 -9.63 -5.59
CA TYR A 54 -1.68 -10.59 -4.68
C TYR A 54 -1.23 -12.01 -5.05
N LEU A 55 -1.21 -12.88 -4.04
CA LEU A 55 -1.06 -14.31 -4.20
C LEU A 55 -2.45 -14.94 -4.11
N GLN A 56 -2.91 -15.54 -5.21
CA GLN A 56 -4.15 -16.28 -5.27
C GLN A 56 -3.88 -17.78 -5.34
N VAL A 57 -4.58 -18.54 -4.51
CA VAL A 57 -4.52 -20.01 -4.49
C VAL A 57 -5.95 -20.55 -4.58
N ASN A 58 -6.24 -21.23 -5.69
CA ASN A 58 -7.53 -21.87 -5.94
C ASN A 58 -7.52 -23.32 -5.48
N SER A 59 -8.60 -23.78 -4.83
CA SER A 59 -8.72 -25.10 -4.24
C SER A 59 -10.04 -25.77 -4.62
N SER A 60 -9.96 -27.07 -4.96
CA SER A 60 -11.14 -27.93 -5.14
C SER A 60 -11.64 -28.54 -3.83
N GLN A 61 -11.01 -28.21 -2.71
CA GLN A 61 -11.41 -28.60 -1.35
C GLN A 61 -11.64 -27.35 -0.48
N PRO A 62 -12.50 -27.43 0.55
CA PRO A 62 -12.65 -26.35 1.51
C PRO A 62 -11.31 -25.93 2.12
N VAL A 63 -11.08 -24.63 2.21
CA VAL A 63 -9.87 -24.06 2.79
C VAL A 63 -9.91 -24.19 4.31
N THR A 64 -8.81 -24.65 4.89
CA THR A 64 -8.59 -24.67 6.35
C THR A 64 -7.71 -23.50 6.80
N ASP A 65 -7.75 -23.16 8.09
CA ASP A 65 -6.89 -22.13 8.68
C ASP A 65 -5.39 -22.46 8.50
N GLY A 66 -5.04 -23.75 8.52
CA GLY A 66 -3.68 -24.21 8.24
C GLY A 66 -3.23 -23.90 6.82
N MET A 67 -4.11 -24.08 5.83
CA MET A 67 -3.83 -23.69 4.43
C MET A 67 -3.67 -22.18 4.31
N TYR A 68 -4.55 -21.40 4.94
CA TYR A 68 -4.46 -19.94 4.94
C TYR A 68 -3.14 -19.45 5.55
N ALA A 69 -2.72 -20.01 6.68
CA ALA A 69 -1.44 -19.66 7.32
C ALA A 69 -0.23 -19.97 6.42
N VAL A 70 -0.28 -21.06 5.66
CA VAL A 70 0.76 -21.41 4.68
C VAL A 70 0.79 -20.40 3.53
N VAL A 71 -0.35 -20.08 2.91
CA VAL A 71 -0.42 -19.10 1.81
C VAL A 71 0.03 -17.72 2.28
N ARG A 72 -0.32 -17.31 3.50
CA ARG A 72 0.18 -16.06 4.09
C ARG A 72 1.70 -16.04 4.21
N ARG A 73 2.32 -17.13 4.69
CA ARG A 73 3.79 -17.25 4.76
C ARG A 73 4.44 -17.24 3.38
N MET A 74 3.81 -17.84 2.38
CA MET A 74 4.27 -17.79 0.99
C MET A 74 4.26 -16.36 0.44
N SER A 75 3.20 -15.57 0.71
CA SER A 75 3.15 -14.15 0.32
C SER A 75 4.31 -13.35 0.93
N ILE A 76 4.63 -13.57 2.21
CA ILE A 76 5.77 -12.92 2.87
C ILE A 76 7.10 -13.30 2.20
N ALA A 77 7.31 -14.60 1.94
CA ALA A 77 8.54 -15.07 1.28
C ALA A 77 8.67 -14.52 -0.14
N LEU A 78 7.56 -14.45 -0.89
CA LEU A 78 7.53 -13.87 -2.22
C LEU A 78 7.88 -12.38 -2.17
N ASN A 79 7.32 -11.62 -1.23
CA ASN A 79 7.68 -10.21 -1.04
C ASN A 79 9.18 -10.03 -0.77
N GLN A 80 9.77 -10.85 0.09
CA GLN A 80 11.21 -10.82 0.36
C GLN A 80 12.06 -11.10 -0.88
N LEU A 81 11.62 -12.03 -1.74
CA LEU A 81 12.29 -12.29 -3.02
C LEU A 81 12.18 -11.09 -3.97
N MET A 82 11.00 -10.47 -4.09
CA MET A 82 10.82 -9.29 -4.94
C MET A 82 11.71 -8.12 -4.50
N VAL A 83 11.81 -7.88 -3.18
CA VAL A 83 12.69 -6.86 -2.61
C VAL A 83 14.16 -7.21 -2.90
N LYS A 84 14.58 -8.46 -2.68
CA LYS A 84 15.95 -8.92 -2.96
C LYS A 84 16.34 -8.74 -4.42
N HIS A 85 15.40 -8.96 -5.34
CA HIS A 85 15.62 -8.82 -6.78
C HIS A 85 15.40 -7.39 -7.30
N GLN A 86 15.19 -6.40 -6.42
CA GLN A 86 14.98 -5.00 -6.79
C GLN A 86 13.91 -4.82 -7.86
N LEU A 87 12.79 -5.54 -7.74
CA LEU A 87 11.67 -5.38 -8.67
C LEU A 87 11.16 -3.93 -8.67
N PHE A 88 11.28 -3.26 -7.53
CA PHE A 88 11.04 -1.82 -7.39
C PHE A 88 12.37 -1.09 -7.27
N PHE A 89 12.52 -0.03 -8.06
CA PHE A 89 13.62 0.91 -7.96
C PHE A 89 13.14 2.14 -7.18
N PRO A 90 13.32 2.17 -5.85
CA PRO A 90 12.94 3.34 -5.07
C PRO A 90 13.75 4.55 -5.54
N LEU A 91 13.15 5.74 -5.42
CA LEU A 91 13.87 6.96 -5.65
C LEU A 91 14.88 7.19 -4.52
N GLU A 92 16.16 7.30 -4.84
CA GLU A 92 17.23 7.52 -3.85
C GLU A 92 17.43 9.01 -3.50
N ASP A 93 16.84 9.91 -4.28
CA ASP A 93 16.94 11.35 -4.08
C ASP A 93 16.28 11.77 -2.76
N ARG A 94 16.94 12.72 -2.06
CA ARG A 94 16.44 13.29 -0.81
C ARG A 94 15.78 14.64 -1.06
N PHE A 95 14.59 14.81 -0.53
CA PHE A 95 13.86 16.08 -0.59
C PHE A 95 13.84 16.77 0.76
N LEU A 96 13.77 18.10 0.73
CA LEU A 96 13.65 18.90 1.94
C LEU A 96 12.18 18.92 2.36
N VAL A 97 11.92 18.62 3.63
CA VAL A 97 10.60 18.79 4.23
C VAL A 97 10.37 20.28 4.45
N ALA A 98 9.26 20.80 3.92
CA ALA A 98 8.91 22.21 3.98
C ALA A 98 7.93 22.52 5.13
N ASP A 99 6.96 21.63 5.36
CA ASP A 99 6.08 21.67 6.52
C ASP A 99 5.68 20.26 6.94
N ILE A 100 5.25 20.16 8.20
CA ILE A 100 4.94 18.90 8.86
C ILE A 100 3.82 19.12 9.89
N SER A 101 2.92 18.15 10.01
CA SER A 101 1.80 18.15 10.97
C SER A 101 1.41 16.72 11.29
N HIS A 102 0.49 16.51 12.25
CA HIS A 102 0.01 15.17 12.57
C HIS A 102 -0.66 14.43 11.40
N LYS A 103 -1.29 15.14 10.45
CA LYS A 103 -2.08 14.53 9.37
C LYS A 103 -1.49 14.71 7.97
N GLY A 104 -0.45 15.52 7.84
CA GLY A 104 0.08 15.86 6.52
C GLY A 104 1.43 16.52 6.61
N MET A 105 2.10 16.56 5.48
CA MET A 105 3.40 17.20 5.33
C MET A 105 3.57 17.66 3.90
N SER A 106 4.62 18.42 3.65
CA SER A 106 5.04 18.72 2.29
C SER A 106 6.55 18.68 2.17
N PHE A 107 7.00 18.41 0.95
CA PHE A 107 8.40 18.43 0.60
C PHE A 107 8.62 19.21 -0.68
N VAL A 108 9.86 19.67 -0.87
CA VAL A 108 10.25 20.52 -1.99
C VAL A 108 11.44 19.96 -2.75
N PHE A 109 11.43 20.16 -4.07
CA PHE A 109 12.50 19.81 -5.00
C PHE A 109 12.53 20.81 -6.17
N LYS A 110 13.63 20.84 -6.94
CA LYS A 110 13.78 21.77 -8.08
C LYS A 110 13.67 21.09 -9.43
N GLU A 111 14.03 19.81 -9.51
CA GLU A 111 14.12 19.07 -10.76
C GLU A 111 12.75 18.61 -11.23
N LYS A 112 12.26 19.18 -12.33
CA LYS A 112 10.96 18.83 -12.94
C LYS A 112 10.80 17.35 -13.29
N LYS A 113 11.91 16.60 -13.46
CA LYS A 113 11.88 15.15 -13.75
C LYS A 113 11.13 14.34 -12.70
N PHE A 114 11.03 14.84 -11.46
CA PHE A 114 10.38 14.13 -10.37
C PHE A 114 8.85 14.26 -10.37
N LEU A 115 8.28 15.21 -11.12
CA LEU A 115 6.82 15.40 -11.20
C LEU A 115 6.08 14.13 -11.64
N ARG A 116 6.70 13.31 -12.50
CA ARG A 116 6.15 12.03 -12.97
C ARG A 116 5.91 10.99 -11.85
N PHE A 117 6.47 11.21 -10.67
CA PHE A 117 6.32 10.31 -9.51
C PHE A 117 5.27 10.82 -8.51
N PHE A 118 4.81 12.07 -8.65
CA PHE A 118 4.03 12.77 -7.63
C PHE A 118 2.72 13.32 -8.19
N GLU A 119 1.93 12.48 -8.85
CA GLU A 119 0.61 12.87 -9.33
C GLU A 119 -0.40 12.90 -8.19
N GLU A 120 -1.34 13.87 -8.23
CA GLU A 120 -2.39 13.99 -7.23
C GLU A 120 -3.22 12.70 -7.12
N GLY A 121 -3.51 12.28 -5.89
CA GLY A 121 -4.18 11.00 -5.59
C GLY A 121 -3.24 9.79 -5.52
N THR A 122 -1.99 9.92 -5.95
CA THR A 122 -1.01 8.81 -5.91
C THR A 122 -0.59 8.53 -4.47
N LYS A 123 -0.50 7.23 -4.13
CA LYS A 123 0.10 6.77 -2.88
C LYS A 123 1.61 6.67 -3.02
N VAL A 124 2.32 7.28 -2.10
CA VAL A 124 3.78 7.23 -2.00
C VAL A 124 4.18 6.67 -0.65
N ASN A 125 5.36 6.07 -0.60
CA ASN A 125 5.95 5.54 0.62
C ASN A 125 7.41 5.98 0.70
N PHE A 126 7.81 6.59 1.80
CA PHE A 126 9.15 7.14 1.96
C PHE A 126 9.58 7.19 3.43
N ASP A 127 10.89 7.29 3.64
CA ASP A 127 11.48 7.53 4.96
C ASP A 127 11.60 9.02 5.22
N ILE A 128 11.18 9.47 6.39
CA ILE A 128 11.50 10.80 6.93
C ILE A 128 12.67 10.66 7.89
N LEU A 129 13.72 11.45 7.64
CA LEU A 129 14.82 11.63 8.58
C LEU A 129 14.47 12.77 9.52
N LEU A 130 14.12 12.44 10.77
CA LEU A 130 13.76 13.43 11.78
C LEU A 130 15.03 14.06 12.39
N PRO A 131 14.98 15.33 12.84
CA PRO A 131 16.10 15.98 13.53
C PRO A 131 16.59 15.22 14.77
N THR A 132 15.74 14.40 15.38
CA THR A 132 16.06 13.51 16.50
C THR A 132 16.98 12.33 16.12
N GLN A 133 17.47 12.28 14.87
CA GLN A 133 18.21 11.17 14.27
C GLN A 133 17.41 9.86 14.15
N LYS A 134 16.12 9.90 14.50
CA LYS A 134 15.18 8.79 14.29
C LYS A 134 14.63 8.85 12.86
N LYS A 135 14.19 7.69 12.38
CA LYS A 135 13.49 7.56 11.09
C LYS A 135 12.02 7.24 11.32
N ALA A 136 11.19 7.71 10.41
CA ALA A 136 9.78 7.31 10.32
C ALA A 136 9.45 6.91 8.88
N LEU A 137 8.95 5.68 8.71
CA LEU A 137 8.40 5.21 7.45
C LEU A 137 6.96 5.74 7.30
N VAL A 138 6.70 6.43 6.21
CA VAL A 138 5.44 7.15 5.99
C VAL A 138 4.80 6.76 4.67
N GLY A 139 3.56 6.26 4.75
CA GLY A 139 2.63 6.17 3.64
C GLY A 139 1.80 7.45 3.54
N ALA A 140 1.90 8.14 2.40
CA ALA A 140 1.17 9.37 2.15
C ALA A 140 0.44 9.38 0.79
N ILE A 141 -0.62 10.17 0.68
CA ILE A 141 -1.35 10.43 -0.56
C ILE A 141 -0.98 11.84 -1.03
N ILE A 142 -0.53 11.98 -2.27
CA ILE A 142 -0.28 13.29 -2.86
C ILE A 142 -1.60 14.05 -2.98
N ARG A 143 -1.66 15.27 -2.44
CA ARG A 143 -2.87 16.11 -2.43
C ARG A 143 -2.76 17.32 -3.34
N ASN A 144 -1.58 17.89 -3.51
CA ASN A 144 -1.39 19.03 -4.39
C ASN A 144 0.08 19.20 -4.77
N ILE A 145 0.29 19.88 -5.90
CA ILE A 145 1.60 20.34 -6.37
C ILE A 145 1.53 21.84 -6.63
N THR A 146 2.40 22.60 -6.00
CA THR A 146 2.48 24.05 -6.13
C THR A 146 3.84 24.46 -6.68
N PHE A 147 3.86 25.36 -7.65
CA PHE A 147 5.09 25.95 -8.17
C PHE A 147 5.36 27.26 -7.44
N LEU A 148 6.44 27.29 -6.67
CA LEU A 148 6.92 28.47 -5.96
C LEU A 148 7.93 29.24 -6.82
N GLU A 149 8.35 30.41 -6.32
CA GLU A 149 9.43 31.17 -6.92
C GLU A 149 10.74 30.37 -7.01
N ASN A 150 11.68 30.82 -7.84
CA ASN A 150 13.00 30.18 -8.02
C ASN A 150 12.94 28.72 -8.50
N ARG A 151 11.87 28.34 -9.23
CA ARG A 151 11.65 26.98 -9.77
C ARG A 151 11.54 25.91 -8.70
N ILE A 152 11.17 26.27 -7.48
CA ILE A 152 10.91 25.31 -6.40
C ILE A 152 9.52 24.71 -6.62
N ILE A 153 9.44 23.39 -6.58
CA ILE A 153 8.20 22.64 -6.66
C ILE A 153 7.92 22.13 -5.26
N LYS A 154 6.74 22.43 -4.73
CA LYS A 154 6.25 21.97 -3.43
C LYS A 154 5.17 20.93 -3.65
N THR A 155 5.33 19.76 -3.07
CA THR A 155 4.33 18.69 -3.11
C THR A 155 3.78 18.50 -1.70
N GLY A 156 2.48 18.73 -1.53
CA GLY A 156 1.77 18.47 -0.29
C GLY A 156 1.14 17.08 -0.29
N CYS A 157 1.22 16.40 0.85
CA CYS A 157 0.67 15.06 1.01
C CYS A 157 -0.03 14.87 2.35
N GLU A 158 -1.04 14.01 2.34
CA GLU A 158 -1.75 13.56 3.54
C GLU A 158 -1.20 12.22 3.99
N ILE A 159 -0.90 12.11 5.28
CA ILE A 159 -0.38 10.89 5.88
C ILE A 159 -1.56 9.95 6.13
N PHE A 160 -1.52 8.76 5.54
CA PHE A 160 -2.57 7.75 5.71
C PHE A 160 -2.10 6.51 6.48
N LYS A 161 -0.78 6.26 6.55
CA LYS A 161 -0.24 5.07 7.22
C LYS A 161 1.17 5.30 7.76
N MET A 162 1.42 4.77 8.96
CA MET A 162 2.73 4.57 9.58
C MET A 162 2.67 3.28 10.40
N ASP A 163 3.81 2.61 10.58
CA ASP A 163 3.92 1.57 11.60
C ASP A 163 4.00 2.18 13.01
N ASP A 164 3.81 1.37 14.05
CA ASP A 164 3.76 1.84 15.44
C ASP A 164 5.07 2.54 15.88
N THR A 165 6.22 2.06 15.40
CA THR A 165 7.53 2.64 15.74
C THR A 165 7.72 3.99 15.04
N SER A 166 7.41 4.04 13.75
CA SER A 166 7.46 5.25 12.94
C SER A 166 6.51 6.32 13.46
N LYS A 167 5.31 5.91 13.88
CA LYS A 167 4.32 6.81 14.48
C LYS A 167 4.82 7.38 15.81
N ALA A 168 5.35 6.55 16.71
CA ALA A 168 5.90 7.04 17.98
C ALA A 168 7.05 8.04 17.77
N ASN A 169 7.98 7.72 16.85
CA ASN A 169 9.09 8.62 16.51
C ASN A 169 8.59 9.97 15.94
N TYR A 170 7.55 9.91 15.10
CA TYR A 170 6.97 11.09 14.45
C TYR A 170 6.21 11.96 15.45
N ASP A 171 5.34 11.36 16.27
CA ASP A 171 4.54 12.08 17.26
C ASP A 171 5.44 12.77 18.31
N GLU A 172 6.48 12.09 18.81
CA GLU A 172 7.49 12.67 19.70
C GLU A 172 8.14 13.92 19.10
N PHE A 173 8.47 13.88 17.80
CA PHE A 173 9.06 15.04 17.13
C PHE A 173 8.07 16.20 16.98
N ILE A 174 6.80 15.91 16.65
CA ILE A 174 5.77 16.94 16.49
C ILE A 174 5.49 17.63 17.82
N GLU A 175 5.42 16.87 18.93
CA GLU A 175 5.24 17.42 20.27
C GLU A 175 6.39 18.32 20.71
N LEU A 176 7.64 18.00 20.33
CA LEU A 176 8.80 18.83 20.61
C LEU A 176 8.88 20.10 19.74
N SER A 177 8.11 20.16 18.65
CA SER A 177 8.15 21.23 17.65
C SER A 177 6.99 22.24 17.78
N GLN A 178 6.09 22.03 18.74
CA GLN A 178 5.00 22.93 19.11
C GLN A 178 5.39 23.80 20.32
#